data_AF-A0A354DKQ1-F1
#
_entry.id   AF-A0A354DKQ1-F1
#
_cell.length_a   1.000
_cell.length_b   1.000
_cell.length_c   1.000
_cell.angle_alpha   90.00
_cell.angle_beta   90.00
_cell.angle_gamma   90.00
#
_symmetry.space_group_name_H-M   'P 1'
#
loop_
_entity.id
_entity.type
_entity.pdbx_description
1 polymer ?
#
loop_
_entity_poly.entity_id
_entity_poly.type
_entity_poly.pdbx_seq_one_letter_code
_entity_poly.pdbx_strand_id
1 'polypeptide(L)' 'VKNDEYIMEAVKKADKIVLAWGTQGAYKNRDMEVLQMLTEYDLFAIDLSKRGHPRHPLYLNTHLDLMKLV' A
#
# COMPACT_ATOMS: atom_id res chain seq x y z
N VAL A 1 -10.44 13.76 -2.23
CA VAL A 1 -9.61 14.97 -2.27
C VAL A 1 -8.81 15.18 -0.98
N LYS A 2 -9.41 15.57 0.16
CA LYS A 2 -8.62 15.82 1.39
C LYS A 2 -7.79 14.60 1.87
N ASN A 3 -8.33 13.39 1.72
CA ASN A 3 -7.58 12.16 2.02
C ASN A 3 -6.40 11.95 1.05
N ASP A 4 -6.53 12.36 -0.20
CA ASP A 4 -5.45 12.28 -1.20
C ASP A 4 -4.31 13.20 -0.81
N GLU A 5 -4.62 14.43 -0.39
CA GLU A 5 -3.65 15.39 0.13
C GLU A 5 -2.87 14.81 1.31
N TYR A 6 -3.57 14.24 2.30
CA TYR A 6 -2.91 13.60 3.44
C TYR A 6 -2.05 12.41 3.06
N ILE A 7 -2.48 11.59 2.11
CA ILE A 7 -1.67 10.47 1.59
C ILE A 7 -0.38 11.01 0.96
N MET A 8 -0.48 12.02 0.09
CA MET A 8 0.69 12.58 -0.60
C MET A 8 1.63 13.31 0.36
N GLU A 9 1.11 14.00 1.38
CA GLU A 9 1.94 14.61 2.42
C GLU A 9 2.71 13.58 3.24
N ALA A 10 2.07 12.46 3.58
CA ALA A 10 2.73 11.37 4.32
C ALA A 10 3.80 10.70 3.47
N VAL A 11 3.49 10.39 2.21
CA VAL A 11 4.39 9.77 1.23
C VAL A 11 5.65 10.61 1.01
N LYS A 12 5.51 11.93 0.86
CA LYS A 12 6.65 12.85 0.67
C LYS A 12 7.63 12.90 1.84
N LYS A 13 7.20 12.50 3.04
CA LYS A 13 7.99 12.53 4.27
C LYS A 13 8.53 11.15 4.68
N ALA A 14 8.15 10.10 3.98
CA ALA A 14 8.46 8.73 4.35
C ALA A 14 9.72 8.23 3.62
N ASP A 15 10.62 7.58 4.34
CA ASP A 15 11.76 6.87 3.74
C ASP A 15 11.34 5.58 3.02
N LYS A 16 10.18 5.01 3.40
CA LYS A 16 9.65 3.78 2.83
C LYS A 16 8.13 3.76 2.88
N ILE A 17 7.52 3.30 1.78
CA ILE A 17 6.05 3.25 1.63
C ILE A 17 5.62 1.79 1.56
N VAL A 18 4.89 1.34 2.58
CA VAL A 18 4.42 -0.04 2.69
C VAL A 18 2.90 -0.07 2.54
N LEU A 19 2.41 -0.75 1.51
CA LEU A 19 1.00 -0.97 1.27
C LEU A 19 0.53 -2.15 2.12
N ALA A 20 -0.57 -1.97 2.85
CA ALA A 20 -1.07 -2.98 3.79
C ALA A 20 -2.59 -2.90 4.04
N TRP A 21 -3.37 -2.46 3.04
CA TRP A 21 -4.81 -2.19 3.20
C TRP A 21 -5.73 -3.41 3.08
N GLY A 22 -5.21 -4.59 2.72
CA GLY A 22 -6.02 -5.81 2.57
C GLY A 22 -6.94 -5.79 1.35
N THR A 23 -7.77 -6.82 1.19
CA THR A 23 -8.67 -6.95 0.04
C THR A 23 -9.79 -5.89 0.01
N GLN A 24 -10.17 -5.36 1.18
CA GLN A 24 -11.21 -4.32 1.28
C GLN A 24 -10.74 -2.95 0.81
N GLY A 25 -9.43 -2.71 0.68
CA GLY A 25 -8.90 -1.47 0.12
C GLY A 25 -9.31 -1.23 -1.34
N ALA A 26 -9.71 -2.28 -2.06
CA ALA A 26 -10.25 -2.20 -3.41
C ALA A 26 -11.70 -1.67 -3.51
N TYR A 27 -12.33 -1.35 -2.37
CA TYR A 27 -13.68 -0.80 -2.37
C TYR A 27 -13.74 0.47 -3.23
N LYS A 28 -14.67 0.47 -4.20
CA LYS A 28 -14.81 1.55 -5.19
C LYS A 28 -13.53 1.85 -5.97
N ASN A 29 -12.68 0.85 -6.20
CA ASN A 29 -11.44 0.98 -6.97
C ASN A 29 -10.41 1.95 -6.33
N ARG A 30 -10.52 2.16 -5.02
CA ARG A 30 -9.74 3.16 -4.31
C ARG A 30 -8.26 2.82 -4.25
N ASP A 31 -7.92 1.54 -4.17
CA ASP A 31 -6.54 1.06 -4.26
C ASP A 31 -5.87 1.49 -5.57
N MET A 32 -6.56 1.36 -6.71
CA MET A 32 -6.05 1.76 -8.00
C MET A 32 -5.82 3.27 -8.11
N GLU A 33 -6.75 4.09 -7.58
CA GLU A 33 -6.56 5.55 -7.53
C GLU A 33 -5.32 5.92 -6.72
N VAL A 34 -5.12 5.28 -5.56
CA VAL A 34 -3.94 5.52 -4.73
C VAL A 34 -2.68 5.06 -5.45
N LEU A 35 -2.68 3.88 -6.07
CA LEU A 35 -1.54 3.39 -6.84
C LEU A 35 -1.16 4.34 -7.98
N GLN A 36 -2.14 4.95 -8.67
CA GLN A 36 -1.89 5.95 -9.70
C GLN A 36 -1.22 7.22 -9.16
N MET A 37 -1.54 7.63 -7.93
CA MET A 37 -0.88 8.77 -7.28
C MET A 37 0.56 8.47 -6.85
N LEU A 38 0.92 7.20 -6.71
CA LEU A 38 2.20 6.75 -6.14
C LEU A 38 3.15 6.12 -7.16
N THR A 39 2.91 6.31 -8.46
CA THR A 39 3.69 5.68 -9.55
C THR A 39 5.17 6.08 -9.58
N GLU A 40 5.53 7.24 -9.03
CA GLU A 40 6.91 7.72 -8.95
C GLU A 40 7.66 7.25 -7.69
N TYR A 41 7.00 6.48 -6.82
CA TYR A 41 7.55 6.05 -5.54
C TYR A 41 7.83 4.55 -5.51
N ASP A 42 8.89 4.17 -4.81
CA ASP A 42 9.15 2.76 -4.51
C ASP A 42 8.12 2.24 -3.50
N LEU A 43 7.27 1.33 -3.95
CA LEU A 43 6.23 0.72 -3.13
C LEU A 43 6.67 -0.65 -2.61
N PHE A 44 6.26 -0.96 -1.39
CA PHE A 44 6.55 -2.23 -0.74
C PHE A 44 5.26 -2.86 -0.21
N ALA A 45 5.28 -4.16 0.01
CA ALA A 45 4.25 -4.86 0.78
C ALA A 45 4.91 -5.95 1.64
N ILE A 46 4.24 -6.35 2.72
CA ILE A 46 4.70 -7.48 3.55
C ILE A 46 4.42 -8.81 2.82
N ASP A 47 3.23 -8.92 2.23
CA ASP A 47 2.83 -10.06 1.41
C ASP A 47 1.66 -9.62 0.51
N LEU A 48 1.41 -10.39 -0.55
CA LEU A 48 0.28 -10.20 -1.45
C LEU A 48 -0.73 -11.35 -1.28
N SER A 49 -2.00 -11.03 -1.43
CA SER A 49 -3.05 -12.04 -1.59
C SER A 49 -2.92 -12.71 -2.96
N LYS A 50 -3.61 -13.84 -3.17
CA LYS A 50 -3.66 -14.53 -4.48
C LYS A 50 -4.16 -13.63 -5.63
N ARG A 51 -4.88 -12.55 -5.31
CA ARG A 51 -5.40 -11.57 -6.28
C ARG A 51 -4.52 -10.32 -6.41
N GLY A 52 -3.34 -10.31 -5.78
CA GLY A 52 -2.39 -9.21 -5.87
C GLY A 52 -2.60 -8.06 -4.87
N HIS A 53 -3.64 -8.09 -4.02
CA HIS A 53 -3.83 -7.04 -3.00
C HIS A 53 -2.83 -7.19 -1.86
N PRO A 54 -2.26 -6.08 -1.33
CA PRO A 54 -1.38 -6.11 -0.17
C PRO A 54 -2.11 -6.63 1.07
N ARG A 55 -1.53 -7.58 1.79
CA ARG A 55 -2.17 -8.16 2.97
C ARG A 55 -2.19 -7.19 4.14
N HIS A 56 -3.26 -7.25 4.92
CA HIS A 56 -3.37 -6.47 6.14
C HIS A 56 -2.46 -7.06 7.24
N PRO A 57 -1.69 -6.24 8.00
CA PRO A 57 -0.68 -6.76 8.94
C PRO A 57 -1.28 -7.58 10.09
N LEU A 58 -2.55 -7.31 10.46
CA LEU A 58 -3.24 -7.98 11.57
C LEU A 58 -3.19 -9.52 11.52
N TYR A 59 -3.09 -10.11 10.32
CA TYR A 59 -3.11 -11.57 10.13
C TYR A 59 -1.77 -12.14 9.66
N LEU A 60 -0.68 -11.39 9.80
CA LEU A 60 0.65 -11.79 9.35
C LEU A 60 1.55 -12.21 10.52
N ASN A 61 2.54 -13.05 10.22
CA ASN A 61 3.58 -13.42 11.19
C ASN A 61 4.44 -12.19 11.54
N THR A 62 4.98 -12.15 12.75
CA THR A 62 5.86 -11.09 13.26
C THR A 62 7.23 -11.06 12.57
N HIS A 63 7.63 -12.14 11.89
CA HIS A 63 8.90 -12.22 11.17
C HIS A 63 8.66 -12.37 9.68
N LEU A 64 8.55 -11.24 8.99
CA LEU A 64 8.42 -11.16 7.53
C LEU A 64 9.24 -9.98 7.01
N ASP A 65 9.91 -10.21 5.88
CA ASP A 65 10.64 -9.17 5.16
C ASP A 65 9.71 -8.40 4.21
N LEU A 66 10.07 -7.15 3.94
CA LEU A 66 9.33 -6.33 2.98
C LEU A 66 9.71 -6.72 1.55
N MET A 67 8.71 -6.99 0.71
CA MET A 67 8.89 -7.16 -0.72
C MET A 67 8.73 -5.82 -1.43
N LYS A 68 9.63 -5.49 -2.36
CA LYS A 68 9.45 -4.36 -3.26
C LYS A 68 8.45 -4.74 -4.34
N LEU A 69 7.48 -3.87 -4.59
CA LEU A 69 6.52 -3.98 -5.68
C LEU A 69 7.14 -3.39 -6.95
N VAL A 70 6.90 -4.07 -8.07
CA VAL A 70 7.46 -3.72 -9.38
C VAL A 70 6.54 -2.73 -10.10
#